data_AF-Q97CE2-F1
#
_entry.id   AF-Q97CE2-F1
#
_cell.length_a   1.000
_cell.length_b   1.000
_cell.length_c   1.000
_cell.angle_alpha   90.00
_cell.angle_beta   90.00
_cell.angle_gamma   90.00
#
_symmetry.space_group_name_H-M   'P 1'
#
loop_
_entity.id
_entity.type
_entity.pdbx_description
1 polymer ?
#
loop_
_entity_poly.entity_id
_entity_poly.type
_entity_poly.pdbx_seq_one_letter_code
_entity_poly.pdbx_strand_id
1 'polypeptide(L)'
;MIICYKSDIDIYLSYCLAIKTKFVAESLLIYTHPRYNDMSSLDLIMAVLIIHVFASIMFIGGSFFIWFIVWPASYKMTKDESMRTKIVGIIGRYFGWWTDATIAILVVSGGYLGYEYIHGNFGLLTTTIGGKILLAKVIVVWIMIVLMYANNIYHGKLIMRLAEEKKYDEMKRIRKITHVASFITLGLILAIMGLAVLLQFFMP
;
A
#
# COMPACT_ATOMS: atom_id res chain seq x y z
N MET A 1 -19.49 13.50 31.59
CA MET A 1 -18.22 13.54 30.84
C MET A 1 -18.50 13.10 29.40
N ILE A 2 -19.24 13.93 28.67
CA ILE A 2 -19.69 13.73 27.28
C ILE A 2 -19.62 15.10 26.62
N ILE A 3 -18.42 15.66 26.49
CA ILE A 3 -18.19 16.93 25.79
C ILE A 3 -16.74 16.90 25.25
N CYS A 4 -16.51 16.18 24.14
CA CYS A 4 -15.34 16.34 23.26
C CYS A 4 -15.40 15.32 22.10
N TYR A 5 -16.44 15.36 21.27
CA TYR A 5 -16.50 14.54 20.04
C TYR A 5 -17.11 15.25 18.83
N LYS A 6 -17.39 16.56 18.94
CA LYS A 6 -18.08 17.32 17.91
C LYS A 6 -17.17 18.17 17.02
N SER A 7 -15.94 18.51 17.47
CA SER A 7 -15.03 19.36 16.67
C SER A 7 -14.14 18.59 15.67
N ASP A 8 -13.93 17.29 15.86
CA ASP A 8 -13.07 16.52 14.94
C ASP A 8 -13.81 16.10 13.66
N ILE A 9 -15.13 15.91 13.73
CA ILE A 9 -15.96 15.58 12.55
C ILE A 9 -15.95 16.72 11.52
N ASP A 10 -15.96 17.98 11.95
CA ASP A 10 -15.95 19.13 11.04
C ASP A 10 -14.63 19.29 10.29
N ILE A 11 -13.50 18.90 10.92
CA ILE A 11 -12.18 18.87 10.27
C ILE A 11 -12.14 17.74 9.22
N TYR A 12 -12.59 16.53 9.57
CA TYR A 12 -12.64 15.42 8.60
C TYR A 12 -13.61 15.69 7.43
N LEU A 13 -14.73 16.37 7.68
CA LEU A 13 -15.69 16.75 6.63
C LEU A 13 -15.11 17.83 5.72
N SER A 14 -14.34 18.78 6.26
CA SER A 14 -13.67 19.83 5.49
C SER A 14 -12.51 19.30 4.64
N TYR A 15 -11.72 18.34 5.15
CA TYR A 15 -10.72 17.62 4.36
C TYR A 15 -11.35 16.71 3.28
N CYS A 16 -12.45 16.01 3.58
CA CYS A 16 -13.20 15.25 2.58
C CYS A 16 -13.81 16.17 1.50
N LEU A 17 -14.32 17.35 1.87
CA LEU A 17 -14.82 18.33 0.91
C LEU A 17 -13.69 18.90 0.04
N ALA A 18 -12.52 19.19 0.61
CA ALA A 18 -11.36 19.71 -0.11
C ALA A 18 -10.77 18.67 -1.08
N ILE A 19 -10.75 17.39 -0.70
CA ILE A 19 -10.39 16.29 -1.60
C ILE A 19 -11.44 16.16 -2.71
N LYS A 20 -12.74 16.25 -2.38
CA LYS A 20 -13.82 16.15 -3.37
C LYS A 20 -13.81 17.33 -4.36
N THR A 21 -13.51 18.55 -3.93
CA THR A 21 -13.49 19.74 -4.81
C THR A 21 -12.25 19.81 -5.69
N LYS A 22 -11.07 19.43 -5.19
CA LYS A 22 -9.87 19.28 -6.04
C LYS A 22 -10.00 18.13 -7.02
N PHE A 23 -10.52 17.00 -6.58
CA PHE A 23 -10.73 15.83 -7.43
C PHE A 23 -11.77 16.11 -8.54
N VAL A 24 -12.85 16.84 -8.24
CA VAL A 24 -13.82 17.30 -9.24
C VAL A 24 -13.22 18.37 -10.17
N ALA A 25 -12.36 19.26 -9.68
CA ALA A 25 -11.67 20.24 -10.51
C ALA A 25 -10.63 19.61 -11.46
N GLU A 26 -9.93 18.56 -11.02
CA GLU A 26 -9.03 17.77 -11.88
C GLU A 26 -9.79 16.93 -12.90
N SER A 27 -10.97 16.41 -12.52
CA SER A 27 -11.92 15.76 -13.47
C SER A 27 -12.36 16.73 -14.58
N LEU A 28 -12.50 18.01 -14.24
CA LEU A 28 -12.82 19.10 -15.18
C LEU A 28 -11.63 19.56 -16.04
N LEU A 29 -10.38 19.28 -15.63
CA LEU A 29 -9.20 19.58 -16.45
C LEU A 29 -8.87 18.47 -17.44
N ILE A 30 -9.14 17.21 -17.09
CA ILE A 30 -9.19 16.08 -18.04
C ILE A 30 -10.22 16.36 -19.17
N TYR A 31 -11.25 17.15 -18.88
CA TYR A 31 -12.35 17.54 -19.79
C TYR A 31 -11.92 18.37 -21.02
N THR A 32 -10.72 18.95 -21.03
CA THR A 32 -10.29 19.85 -22.11
C THR A 32 -9.41 19.19 -23.19
N HIS A 33 -9.08 17.90 -23.04
CA HIS A 33 -8.24 17.19 -24.01
C HIS A 33 -9.07 16.43 -25.06
N PRO A 34 -8.83 16.62 -26.38
CA PRO A 34 -9.63 16.01 -27.46
C PRO A 34 -9.56 14.47 -27.58
N ARG A 35 -8.81 13.79 -26.69
CA ARG A 35 -8.75 12.32 -26.58
C ARG A 35 -9.88 11.75 -25.71
N TYR A 36 -10.63 12.59 -24.99
CA TYR A 36 -11.67 12.22 -24.02
C TYR A 36 -13.07 12.71 -24.43
N ASN A 37 -13.41 12.56 -25.71
CA ASN A 37 -14.73 12.96 -26.22
C ASN A 37 -15.81 11.89 -25.98
N ASP A 38 -15.44 10.72 -25.47
CA ASP A 38 -16.35 9.60 -25.22
C ASP A 38 -16.58 9.47 -23.72
N MET A 39 -17.83 9.66 -23.26
CA MET A 39 -18.23 9.50 -21.85
C MET A 39 -17.75 8.16 -21.24
N SER A 40 -17.62 7.12 -22.06
CA SER A 40 -17.19 5.77 -21.66
C SER A 40 -15.74 5.66 -21.19
N SER A 41 -14.81 6.50 -21.68
CA SER A 41 -13.41 6.42 -21.25
C SER A 41 -13.21 7.03 -19.86
N LEU A 42 -13.97 8.09 -19.53
CA LEU A 42 -13.96 8.71 -18.19
C LEU A 42 -14.49 7.74 -17.15
N ASP A 43 -15.61 7.07 -17.45
CA ASP A 43 -16.20 6.06 -16.57
C ASP A 43 -15.21 4.93 -16.27
N LEU A 44 -14.41 4.52 -17.26
CA LEU A 44 -13.37 3.52 -17.10
C LEU A 44 -12.23 3.99 -16.18
N ILE A 45 -11.68 5.20 -16.39
CA ILE A 45 -10.65 5.76 -15.50
C ILE A 45 -11.15 5.79 -14.06
N MET A 46 -12.37 6.30 -13.86
CA MET A 46 -12.96 6.44 -12.53
C MET A 46 -13.16 5.09 -11.86
N ALA A 47 -13.65 4.09 -12.60
CA ALA A 47 -13.78 2.72 -12.10
C ALA A 47 -12.41 2.13 -11.70
N VAL A 48 -11.39 2.27 -12.54
CA VAL A 48 -10.04 1.77 -12.25
C VAL A 48 -9.44 2.48 -11.04
N LEU A 49 -9.66 3.79 -10.90
CA LEU A 49 -9.19 4.55 -9.74
C LEU A 49 -9.87 4.12 -8.45
N ILE A 50 -11.19 3.91 -8.44
CA ILE A 50 -11.91 3.40 -7.27
C ILE A 50 -11.36 2.03 -6.87
N ILE A 51 -11.14 1.13 -7.84
CA ILE A 51 -10.54 -0.18 -7.60
C ILE A 51 -9.12 -0.03 -7.03
N HIS A 52 -8.30 0.85 -7.58
CA HIS A 52 -6.94 1.11 -7.11
C HIS A 52 -6.91 1.64 -5.67
N VAL A 53 -7.76 2.61 -5.36
CA VAL A 53 -7.86 3.20 -4.02
C VAL A 53 -8.40 2.18 -3.02
N PHE A 54 -9.41 1.40 -3.39
CA PHE A 54 -9.94 0.34 -2.53
C PHE A 54 -8.86 -0.71 -2.24
N ALA A 55 -8.14 -1.17 -3.26
CA ALA A 55 -7.02 -2.09 -3.10
C ALA A 55 -5.90 -1.50 -2.23
N SER A 56 -5.60 -0.20 -2.36
CA SER A 56 -4.56 0.44 -1.55
C SER A 56 -4.96 0.52 -0.08
N ILE A 57 -6.22 0.82 0.22
CA ILE A 57 -6.76 0.80 1.60
C ILE A 57 -6.63 -0.61 2.19
N MET A 58 -6.99 -1.65 1.43
CA MET A 58 -6.87 -3.03 1.90
C MET A 58 -5.41 -3.44 2.15
N PHE A 59 -4.49 -3.08 1.25
CA PHE A 59 -3.07 -3.38 1.38
C PHE A 59 -2.41 -2.64 2.56
N ILE A 60 -2.59 -1.33 2.63
CA ILE A 60 -2.00 -0.47 3.65
C ILE A 60 -2.64 -0.78 5.01
N GLY A 61 -3.97 -0.79 5.06
CA GLY A 61 -4.74 -1.07 6.27
C GLY A 61 -4.45 -2.47 6.82
N GLY A 62 -4.39 -3.48 5.96
CA GLY A 62 -4.00 -4.83 6.34
C GLY A 62 -2.58 -4.91 6.91
N SER A 63 -1.61 -4.20 6.31
CA SER A 63 -0.22 -4.15 6.80
C SER A 63 -0.14 -3.58 8.21
N PHE A 64 -0.85 -2.48 8.47
CA PHE A 64 -0.93 -1.89 9.81
C PHE A 64 -1.72 -2.76 10.80
N PHE A 65 -2.78 -3.43 10.34
CA PHE A 65 -3.58 -4.33 11.17
C PHE A 65 -2.74 -5.49 11.72
N ILE A 66 -1.88 -6.10 10.90
CA ILE A 66 -0.97 -7.16 11.36
C ILE A 66 -0.05 -6.64 12.47
N TRP A 67 0.52 -5.44 12.30
CA TRP A 67 1.49 -4.89 13.24
C TRP A 67 0.89 -4.36 14.53
N PHE A 68 -0.22 -3.65 14.45
CA PHE A 68 -0.83 -2.99 15.61
C PHE A 68 -1.82 -3.86 16.36
N ILE A 69 -2.43 -4.85 15.70
CA ILE A 69 -3.47 -5.68 16.30
C ILE A 69 -2.98 -7.13 16.45
N VAL A 70 -2.68 -7.80 15.34
CA VAL A 70 -2.38 -9.25 15.37
C VAL A 70 -1.11 -9.55 16.15
N TRP A 71 -0.04 -8.81 15.89
CA TRP A 71 1.24 -9.00 16.55
C TRP A 71 1.13 -8.86 18.09
N PRO A 72 0.66 -7.75 18.68
CA PRO A 72 0.55 -7.64 20.13
C PRO A 72 -0.52 -8.56 20.73
N ALA A 73 -1.62 -8.84 20.02
CA ALA A 73 -2.61 -9.80 20.49
C ALA A 73 -2.01 -11.21 20.65
N SER A 74 -1.12 -11.61 19.74
CA SER A 74 -0.46 -12.92 19.80
C SER A 74 0.39 -13.10 21.08
N TYR A 75 0.99 -12.03 21.61
CA TYR A 75 1.72 -12.06 22.88
C TYR A 75 0.82 -12.18 24.10
N LYS A 76 -0.43 -11.70 24.00
CA LYS A 76 -1.42 -11.80 25.09
C LYS A 76 -2.09 -13.18 25.14
N MET A 77 -2.20 -13.88 24.01
CA MET A 77 -2.90 -15.18 23.93
C MET A 77 -2.12 -16.34 24.54
N THR A 78 -0.80 -16.36 24.44
CA THR A 78 0.02 -17.46 24.97
C THR A 78 1.44 -17.00 25.33
N LYS A 79 1.98 -17.56 26.41
CA LYS A 79 3.39 -17.40 26.80
C LYS A 79 4.31 -18.36 26.05
N ASP A 80 3.76 -19.42 25.45
CA ASP A 80 4.53 -20.37 24.64
C ASP A 80 4.84 -19.78 23.27
N GLU A 81 6.14 -19.68 22.99
CA GLU A 81 6.67 -19.12 21.75
C GLU A 81 6.36 -20.00 20.52
N SER A 82 6.27 -21.32 20.70
CA SER A 82 5.91 -22.25 19.62
C SER A 82 4.47 -22.03 19.18
N MET A 83 3.52 -22.02 20.12
CA MET A 83 2.12 -21.78 19.84
C MET A 83 1.88 -20.37 19.25
N ARG A 84 2.55 -19.33 19.75
CA ARG A 84 2.48 -17.97 19.16
C ARG A 84 2.90 -17.97 17.70
N THR A 85 4.03 -18.61 17.39
CA THR A 85 4.57 -18.68 16.03
C THR A 85 3.62 -19.43 15.09
N LYS A 86 2.97 -20.50 15.56
CA LYS A 86 1.97 -21.25 14.79
C LYS A 86 0.74 -20.41 14.47
N ILE A 87 0.20 -19.68 15.45
CA ILE A 87 -0.98 -18.80 15.25
C ILE A 87 -0.65 -17.69 14.25
N VAL A 88 0.45 -16.95 14.47
CA VAL A 88 0.86 -15.87 13.57
C VAL A 88 1.20 -16.39 12.18
N GLY A 89 1.80 -17.58 12.07
CA GLY A 89 2.09 -18.23 10.79
C GLY A 89 0.84 -18.59 9.99
N ILE A 90 -0.21 -19.12 10.66
CA ILE A 90 -1.49 -19.42 10.00
C ILE A 90 -2.15 -18.15 9.50
N ILE A 91 -2.26 -17.13 10.35
CA ILE A 91 -2.84 -15.83 9.97
C ILE A 91 -2.04 -15.21 8.82
N GLY A 92 -0.72 -15.22 8.91
CA GLY A 92 0.19 -14.72 7.88
C GLY A 92 0.02 -15.42 6.54
N ARG A 93 -0.26 -16.73 6.52
CA ARG A 93 -0.50 -17.48 5.26
C ARG A 93 -1.80 -17.05 4.58
N TYR A 94 -2.89 -16.90 5.32
CA TYR A 94 -4.15 -16.40 4.75
C TYR A 94 -4.03 -14.95 4.30
N PHE A 95 -3.40 -14.12 5.12
CA PHE A 95 -3.16 -12.71 4.81
C PHE A 95 -2.22 -12.54 3.60
N GLY A 96 -1.23 -13.41 3.45
CA GLY A 96 -0.31 -13.41 2.31
C GLY A 96 -1.03 -13.60 0.97
N TRP A 97 -1.97 -14.56 0.89
CA TRP A 97 -2.77 -14.76 -0.33
C TRP A 97 -3.59 -13.51 -0.70
N TRP A 98 -4.23 -12.88 0.28
CA TRP A 98 -4.96 -11.62 0.07
C TRP A 98 -4.04 -10.47 -0.32
N THR A 99 -2.84 -10.42 0.28
CA THR A 99 -1.83 -9.40 -0.02
C THR A 99 -1.35 -9.53 -1.47
N ASP A 100 -1.02 -10.74 -1.92
CA ASP A 100 -0.58 -11.00 -3.28
C ASP A 100 -1.65 -10.60 -4.31
N ALA A 101 -2.91 -10.97 -4.06
CA ALA A 101 -4.03 -10.58 -4.90
C ALA A 101 -4.20 -9.04 -4.95
N THR A 102 -4.09 -8.37 -3.81
CA THR A 102 -4.23 -6.91 -3.72
C THR A 102 -3.09 -6.20 -4.45
N ILE A 103 -1.86 -6.71 -4.33
CA ILE A 103 -0.69 -6.17 -5.06
C ILE A 103 -0.86 -6.33 -6.56
N ALA A 104 -1.33 -7.48 -7.03
CA ALA A 104 -1.59 -7.70 -8.45
C ALA A 104 -2.58 -6.64 -9.00
N ILE A 105 -3.66 -6.38 -8.26
CA ILE A 105 -4.62 -5.32 -8.61
C ILE A 105 -3.94 -3.95 -8.61
N LEU A 106 -3.15 -3.62 -7.59
CA LEU A 106 -2.45 -2.33 -7.47
C LEU A 106 -1.44 -2.09 -8.60
N VAL A 107 -0.70 -3.10 -9.02
CA VAL A 107 0.28 -3.01 -10.11
C VAL A 107 -0.44 -2.77 -11.43
N VAL A 108 -1.49 -3.54 -11.74
CA VAL A 108 -2.24 -3.41 -12.99
C VAL A 108 -2.97 -2.07 -13.05
N SER A 109 -3.77 -1.75 -12.03
CA SER A 109 -4.52 -0.50 -11.97
C SER A 109 -3.61 0.73 -11.87
N GLY A 110 -2.53 0.66 -11.10
CA GLY A 110 -1.55 1.75 -10.98
C GLY A 110 -0.76 1.97 -12.27
N GLY A 111 -0.45 0.90 -13.00
CA GLY A 111 0.17 0.97 -14.33
C GLY A 111 -0.73 1.67 -15.33
N TYR A 112 -2.02 1.30 -15.39
CA TYR A 112 -3.01 1.94 -16.24
C TYR A 112 -3.19 3.43 -15.90
N LEU A 113 -3.39 3.77 -14.62
CA LEU A 113 -3.55 5.16 -14.18
C LEU A 113 -2.29 5.99 -14.42
N GLY A 114 -1.10 5.41 -14.23
CA GLY A 114 0.17 6.06 -14.53
C GLY A 114 0.36 6.32 -16.02
N TYR A 115 -0.04 5.37 -16.88
CA TYR A 115 0.00 5.53 -18.33
C TYR A 115 -0.92 6.65 -18.82
N GLU A 116 -2.15 6.71 -18.29
CA GLU A 116 -3.10 7.78 -18.59
C GLU A 116 -2.60 9.14 -18.09
N TYR A 117 -2.00 9.20 -16.88
CA TYR A 117 -1.44 10.43 -16.33
C TYR A 117 -0.37 11.06 -17.25
N ILE A 118 0.49 10.26 -17.87
CA ILE A 118 1.48 10.76 -18.83
C ILE A 118 0.96 10.83 -20.27
N HIS A 119 -0.34 10.65 -20.49
CA HIS A 119 -0.97 10.62 -21.82
C HIS A 119 -0.31 9.64 -22.79
N GLY A 120 0.27 8.55 -22.29
CA GLY A 120 1.04 7.57 -23.04
C GLY A 120 2.40 8.05 -23.56
N ASN A 121 2.85 9.25 -23.18
CA ASN A 121 4.15 9.80 -23.55
C ASN A 121 5.19 9.58 -22.45
N PHE A 122 6.01 8.54 -22.59
CA PHE A 122 7.08 8.20 -21.66
C PHE A 122 8.16 9.30 -21.51
N GLY A 123 8.29 10.21 -22.49
CA GLY A 123 9.19 11.36 -22.36
C GLY A 123 8.83 12.29 -21.21
N LEU A 124 7.54 12.38 -20.84
CA LEU A 124 7.08 13.22 -19.74
C LEU A 124 7.58 12.76 -18.38
N LEU A 125 7.97 11.48 -18.22
CA LEU A 125 8.49 10.94 -16.96
C LEU A 125 9.79 11.60 -16.49
N THR A 126 10.60 12.13 -17.42
CA THR A 126 11.91 12.72 -17.08
C THR A 126 11.98 14.22 -17.31
N THR A 127 11.04 14.78 -18.09
CA THR A 127 11.02 16.21 -18.40
C THR A 127 10.22 17.02 -17.39
N THR A 128 9.14 16.47 -16.84
CA THR A 128 8.17 17.20 -16.01
C THR A 128 8.36 16.87 -14.53
N ILE A 129 7.93 17.78 -13.65
CA ILE A 129 8.02 17.54 -12.20
C ILE A 129 7.07 16.41 -11.80
N GLY A 130 5.82 16.43 -12.30
CA GLY A 130 4.84 15.37 -12.07
C GLY A 130 5.32 14.00 -12.55
N GLY A 131 5.89 13.94 -13.75
CA GLY A 131 6.48 12.72 -14.30
C GLY A 131 7.65 12.17 -13.47
N LYS A 132 8.53 13.03 -12.95
CA LYS A 132 9.63 12.61 -12.06
C LYS A 132 9.13 12.03 -10.74
N ILE A 133 8.09 12.63 -10.16
CA ILE A 133 7.44 12.13 -8.94
C ILE A 133 6.78 10.78 -9.20
N LEU A 134 6.07 10.63 -10.32
CA LEU A 134 5.48 9.36 -10.74
C LEU A 134 6.56 8.28 -10.94
N LEU A 135 7.66 8.61 -11.61
CA LEU A 135 8.78 7.69 -11.80
C LEU A 135 9.40 7.25 -10.47
N ALA A 136 9.65 8.20 -9.55
CA ALA A 136 10.13 7.90 -8.22
C ALA A 136 9.16 6.97 -7.46
N LYS A 137 7.86 7.23 -7.53
CA LYS A 137 6.82 6.37 -6.94
C LYS A 137 6.89 4.95 -7.50
N VAL A 138 6.98 4.79 -8.81
CA VAL A 138 7.08 3.47 -9.47
C VAL A 138 8.33 2.72 -8.99
N ILE A 139 9.49 3.38 -8.93
CA ILE A 139 10.73 2.77 -8.44
C ILE A 139 10.57 2.30 -6.99
N VAL A 140 10.02 3.14 -6.11
CA VAL A 140 9.82 2.80 -4.69
C VAL A 140 8.84 1.62 -4.53
N VAL A 141 7.77 1.57 -5.33
CA VAL A 141 6.84 0.43 -5.36
C VAL A 141 7.57 -0.87 -5.75
N TRP A 142 8.40 -0.84 -6.80
CA TRP A 142 9.17 -2.02 -7.21
C TRP A 142 10.15 -2.49 -6.15
N ILE A 143 10.88 -1.56 -5.51
CA ILE A 143 11.79 -1.88 -4.39
C ILE A 143 11.01 -2.54 -3.26
N MET A 144 9.86 -1.97 -2.89
CA MET A 144 8.98 -2.52 -1.84
C MET A 144 8.51 -3.94 -2.19
N ILE A 145 8.04 -4.18 -3.42
CA ILE A 145 7.59 -5.50 -3.87
C ILE A 145 8.73 -6.52 -3.80
N VAL A 146 9.92 -6.17 -4.30
CA VAL A 146 11.09 -7.05 -4.27
C VAL A 146 11.47 -7.40 -2.83
N LEU A 147 11.54 -6.42 -1.94
CA LEU A 147 11.85 -6.66 -0.53
C LEU A 147 10.80 -7.54 0.14
N MET A 148 9.52 -7.29 -0.12
CA MET A 148 8.43 -8.05 0.47
C MET A 148 8.46 -9.53 0.04
N TYR A 149 8.61 -9.81 -1.26
CA TYR A 149 8.67 -11.19 -1.76
C TYR A 149 9.98 -11.89 -1.38
N ALA A 150 11.12 -11.18 -1.40
CA ALA A 150 12.38 -11.72 -0.91
C ALA A 150 12.23 -12.15 0.57
N ASN A 151 11.66 -11.30 1.41
CA ASN A 151 11.44 -11.64 2.82
C ASN A 151 10.48 -12.83 2.98
N ASN A 152 9.38 -12.85 2.23
CA ASN A 152 8.36 -13.91 2.34
C ASN A 152 8.92 -15.29 1.94
N ILE A 153 9.63 -15.38 0.82
CA ILE A 153 10.18 -16.64 0.30
C ILE A 153 11.31 -17.16 1.19
N TYR A 154 12.26 -16.29 1.58
CA TYR A 154 13.43 -16.70 2.35
C TYR A 154 13.10 -17.06 3.79
N HIS A 155 12.24 -16.28 4.47
CA HIS A 155 12.02 -16.45 5.90
C HIS A 155 10.82 -17.32 6.24
N GLY A 156 9.79 -17.37 5.39
CA GLY A 156 8.61 -18.21 5.64
C GLY A 156 8.96 -19.70 5.74
N LYS A 157 9.75 -20.21 4.78
CA LYS A 157 10.19 -21.61 4.77
C LYS A 157 11.24 -21.93 5.84
N LEU A 158 12.14 -20.98 6.10
CA LEU A 158 13.24 -21.16 7.04
C LEU A 158 12.77 -21.17 8.51
N ILE A 159 11.80 -20.33 8.87
CA ILE A 159 11.25 -20.29 10.23
C ILE A 159 10.52 -21.60 10.57
N MET A 160 9.75 -22.16 9.63
CA MET A 160 9.07 -23.43 9.86
C MET A 160 10.07 -24.58 10.04
N ARG A 161 11.12 -24.62 9.20
CA ARG A 161 12.19 -25.64 9.32
C ARG A 161 12.94 -25.52 10.66
N LEU A 162 13.31 -24.32 11.08
CA LEU A 162 14.03 -24.10 12.34
C LEU A 162 13.18 -24.38 13.58
N ALA A 163 11.86 -24.19 13.50
CA ALA A 163 10.92 -24.57 14.54
C ALA A 163 10.83 -26.11 14.69
N GLU A 164 10.85 -26.85 13.58
CA GLU A 164 10.93 -28.32 13.58
C GLU A 164 12.26 -28.82 14.15
N GLU A 165 13.37 -28.16 13.79
CA GLU A 165 14.72 -28.50 14.28
C GLU A 165 15.00 -28.05 15.72
N LYS A 166 14.06 -27.37 16.40
CA LYS A 166 14.19 -26.83 17.77
C LYS A 166 15.42 -25.91 17.98
N LYS A 167 15.92 -25.27 16.91
CA LYS A 167 17.06 -24.34 16.96
C LYS A 167 16.59 -22.91 17.30
N TYR A 168 16.23 -22.72 18.56
CA TYR A 168 15.62 -21.46 19.03
C TYR A 168 16.53 -20.23 18.88
N ASP A 169 17.85 -20.36 18.99
CA ASP A 169 18.80 -19.24 18.89
C ASP A 169 18.91 -18.68 17.46
N GLU A 170 19.00 -19.55 16.45
CA GLU A 170 19.03 -19.14 15.04
C GLU A 170 17.70 -18.52 14.61
N MET A 171 16.58 -19.09 15.07
CA MET A 171 15.25 -18.55 14.83
C MET A 171 15.11 -17.13 15.40
N LYS A 172 15.66 -16.85 16.58
CA LYS A 172 15.63 -15.51 17.18
C LYS A 172 16.43 -14.49 16.34
N ARG A 173 17.55 -14.90 15.74
CA ARG A 173 18.36 -14.04 14.86
C ARG A 173 17.61 -13.71 13.56
N ILE A 174 17.02 -14.72 12.93
CA ILE A 174 16.23 -14.55 11.69
C ILE A 174 15.01 -13.66 11.95
N ARG A 175 14.31 -13.85 13.07
CA ARG A 175 13.14 -13.03 13.42
C ARG A 175 13.50 -11.54 13.56
N LYS A 176 14.67 -11.20 14.09
CA LYS A 176 15.13 -9.79 14.14
C LYS A 176 15.29 -9.20 12.73
N ILE A 177 15.90 -9.94 11.81
CA ILE A 177 16.09 -9.52 10.42
C ILE A 177 14.73 -9.33 9.75
N THR A 178 13.82 -10.29 9.88
CA THR A 178 12.47 -10.21 9.31
C THR A 178 11.68 -9.02 9.86
N HIS A 179 11.81 -8.71 11.16
CA HIS A 179 11.17 -7.53 11.74
C HIS A 179 11.70 -6.23 11.15
N VAL A 180 13.02 -6.09 11.05
CA VAL A 180 13.63 -4.89 10.46
C VAL A 180 13.16 -4.72 9.01
N ALA A 181 13.17 -5.79 8.23
CA ALA A 181 12.75 -5.75 6.84
C ALA A 181 11.24 -5.43 6.69
N SER A 182 10.42 -5.91 7.63
CA SER A 182 8.99 -5.56 7.71
C SER A 182 8.77 -4.09 8.09
N PHE A 183 9.57 -3.53 9.00
CA PHE A 183 9.55 -2.09 9.33
C PHE A 183 9.98 -1.22 8.13
N ILE A 184 11.01 -1.64 7.39
CA ILE A 184 11.43 -0.97 6.16
C ILE A 184 10.27 -0.97 5.15
N THR A 185 9.58 -2.10 5.00
CA THR A 185 8.41 -2.21 4.11
C THR A 185 7.29 -1.25 4.51
N LEU A 186 6.98 -1.15 5.81
CA LEU A 186 6.03 -0.15 6.31
C LEU A 186 6.47 1.30 6.02
N GLY A 187 7.76 1.60 6.19
CA GLY A 187 8.31 2.90 5.85
C GLY A 187 8.19 3.23 4.36
N LEU A 188 8.43 2.24 3.49
CA LEU A 188 8.24 2.38 2.04
C LEU A 188 6.77 2.61 1.68
N ILE A 189 5.84 1.92 2.33
CA ILE A 189 4.40 2.15 2.15
C ILE A 189 4.04 3.61 2.46
N LEU A 190 4.53 4.15 3.58
CA LEU A 190 4.32 5.55 3.95
C LEU A 190 4.95 6.52 2.93
N ALA A 191 6.15 6.21 2.43
CA ALA A 191 6.80 6.99 1.38
C ALA A 191 5.99 7.00 0.07
N ILE A 192 5.47 5.84 -0.36
CA ILE A 192 4.61 5.72 -1.55
C ILE A 192 3.33 6.53 -1.38
N MET A 193 2.70 6.48 -0.20
CA MET A 193 1.53 7.27 0.12
C MET A 193 1.84 8.77 0.06
N GLY A 194 2.97 9.21 0.65
CA GLY A 194 3.43 10.59 0.57
C GLY A 194 3.66 11.05 -0.88
N LEU A 195 4.32 10.24 -1.70
CA LEU A 195 4.52 10.52 -3.13
C LEU A 195 3.19 10.59 -3.90
N ALA A 196 2.22 9.72 -3.57
CA ALA A 196 0.90 9.73 -4.18
C ALA A 196 0.11 11.01 -3.85
N VAL A 197 0.18 11.48 -2.60
CA VAL A 197 -0.41 12.77 -2.19
C VAL A 197 0.30 13.93 -2.87
N LEU A 198 1.63 13.93 -2.92
CA LEU A 198 2.41 14.97 -3.61
C LEU A 198 2.05 15.06 -5.09
N LEU A 199 1.81 13.94 -5.76
CA LEU A 199 1.43 13.90 -7.18
C LEU A 199 0.14 14.70 -7.48
N GLN A 200 -0.79 14.84 -6.52
CA GLN A 200 -2.01 15.65 -6.67
C GLN A 200 -1.75 17.17 -6.72
N PHE A 201 -0.52 17.61 -6.46
CA PHE A 201 -0.16 19.02 -6.52
C PHE A 201 0.65 19.37 -7.77
N PHE A 202 1.10 18.37 -8.53
CA PHE A 202 1.93 18.58 -9.72
C PHE A 202 1.23 17.94 -10.91
N MET A 203 0.87 18.78 -11.89
CA MET A 203 0.45 18.28 -13.19
C MET A 203 1.67 17.76 -13.99
N PRO A 204 1.46 16.77 -14.87
CA PRO A 204 2.46 16.31 -15.81
C PRO A 204 2.78 17.37 -16.86
#